data_AF-A0A957QC20-F1
#
_entry.id   AF-A0A957QC20-F1
#
_cell.length_a   1.000
_cell.length_b   1.000
_cell.length_c   1.000
_cell.angle_alpha   90.00
_cell.angle_beta   90.00
_cell.angle_gamma   90.00
#
_symmetry.space_group_name_H-M   'P 1'
#
loop_
_entity.id
_entity.type
_entity.pdbx_description
1 polymer ?
#
loop_
_entity_poly.entity_id
_entity_poly.type
_entity_poly.pdbx_seq_one_letter_code
_entity_poly.pdbx_strand_id
1 'polypeptide(L)'
;MSQLLNRDQLVNLAKSQIEEMTPNQLNDQLKAGEDLTVVDIRERDEWVQGHIPGAHFIPRGFLELQIEQYQPDRSKPVVLYCAGGVRSALAARNLKEMGYERVISMVAGFNGWKNASLPFKVPKVLNDEQRIRYSRHTLLNEIGEAGQIKLLESRILMIGAGGLGSPAAMYLAAAGVGKLGIVDFDDVDVSNLQRQLLHGMSDVGRPKVESARDRIKEINPDVEVIGYREPITSANALDIIREYDLVINGSDNFPTRYLVNDAC
;
A
#
# COMPACT_ATOMS: atom_id res chain seq x y z
N MET A 1 -47.54 18.49 13.39
CA MET A 1 -47.23 17.05 13.24
C MET A 1 -46.19 16.92 12.14
N SER A 2 -44.97 16.46 12.42
CA SER A 2 -44.01 16.21 11.33
C SER A 2 -44.54 15.05 10.49
N GLN A 3 -44.68 15.28 9.18
CA GLN A 3 -45.07 14.24 8.25
C GLN A 3 -44.03 13.11 8.30
N LEU A 4 -44.46 11.88 8.58
CA LEU A 4 -43.59 10.72 8.56
C LEU A 4 -43.23 10.44 7.10
N LEU A 5 -41.95 10.54 6.77
CA LEU A 5 -41.42 10.28 5.43
C LEU A 5 -40.95 8.83 5.36
N ASN A 6 -41.25 8.15 4.25
CA ASN A 6 -40.61 6.87 3.94
C ASN A 6 -39.19 7.08 3.38
N ARG A 7 -38.45 5.99 3.14
CA ARG A 7 -37.08 6.02 2.63
C ARG A 7 -36.94 6.88 1.36
N ASP A 8 -37.75 6.64 0.34
CA ASP A 8 -37.60 7.28 -0.96
C ASP A 8 -37.95 8.77 -0.89
N GLN A 9 -38.99 9.11 -0.13
CA GLN A 9 -39.34 10.51 0.17
C GLN A 9 -38.22 11.23 0.93
N LEU A 10 -37.57 10.55 1.88
CA LEU A 10 -36.46 11.10 2.65
C LEU A 10 -35.22 11.34 1.77
N VAL A 11 -34.92 10.42 0.84
CA VAL A 11 -33.84 10.59 -0.15
C VAL A 11 -34.15 11.74 -1.11
N ASN A 12 -35.37 11.82 -1.64
CA ASN A 12 -35.77 12.90 -2.54
C ASN A 12 -35.72 14.27 -1.84
N LEU A 13 -36.15 14.33 -0.57
CA LEU A 13 -36.03 15.54 0.24
C LEU A 13 -34.57 15.93 0.47
N ALA A 14 -33.70 14.95 0.76
CA ALA A 14 -32.27 15.24 0.91
C ALA A 14 -31.69 15.79 -0.40
N LYS A 15 -32.01 15.16 -1.54
CA LYS A 15 -31.56 15.60 -2.87
C LYS A 15 -32.02 17.01 -3.25
N SER A 16 -33.22 17.43 -2.83
CA SER A 16 -33.70 18.80 -3.11
C SER A 16 -33.00 19.88 -2.26
N GLN A 17 -32.27 19.49 -1.22
CA GLN A 17 -31.61 20.39 -0.28
C GLN A 17 -30.09 20.43 -0.45
N ILE A 18 -29.52 19.60 -1.32
CA ILE A 18 -28.07 19.49 -1.56
C ILE A 18 -27.74 19.75 -3.02
N GLU A 19 -26.46 20.00 -3.30
CA GLU A 19 -25.95 19.99 -4.67
C GLU A 19 -25.67 18.55 -5.11
N GLU A 20 -25.94 18.24 -6.37
CA GLU A 20 -25.57 16.97 -6.99
C GLU A 20 -24.58 17.22 -8.13
N MET A 21 -23.64 16.30 -8.32
CA MET A 21 -22.62 16.36 -9.37
C MET A 21 -22.42 14.99 -10.02
N THR A 22 -22.16 14.98 -11.32
CA THR A 22 -21.84 13.74 -12.05
C THR A 22 -20.39 13.31 -11.85
N PRO A 23 -20.05 12.03 -12.06
CA PRO A 23 -18.66 11.55 -12.00
C PRO A 23 -17.70 12.32 -12.93
N ASN A 24 -18.14 12.67 -14.14
CA ASN A 24 -17.30 13.41 -15.10
C ASN A 24 -17.00 14.83 -14.61
N GLN A 25 -18.01 15.55 -14.09
CA GLN A 25 -17.80 16.88 -13.51
C GLN A 25 -16.81 16.84 -12.35
N LEU A 26 -16.92 15.86 -11.45
CA LEU A 26 -15.98 15.70 -10.34
C LEU A 26 -14.56 15.44 -10.86
N ASN A 27 -14.41 14.55 -11.84
CA ASN A 27 -13.11 14.24 -12.43
C ASN A 27 -12.48 15.45 -13.13
N ASP A 28 -13.28 16.29 -13.79
CA ASP A 28 -12.79 17.52 -14.42
C ASP A 28 -12.30 18.54 -13.39
N GLN A 29 -13.02 18.71 -12.28
CA GLN A 29 -12.60 19.56 -11.17
C GLN A 29 -11.31 19.06 -10.50
N LEU A 30 -11.19 17.74 -10.28
CA LEU A 30 -9.98 17.11 -9.74
C LEU A 30 -8.77 17.31 -10.67
N LYS A 31 -8.96 17.21 -11.99
CA LYS A 31 -7.90 17.47 -12.98
C LYS A 31 -7.50 18.95 -13.03
N ALA A 32 -8.46 19.84 -12.82
CA ALA A 32 -8.20 21.28 -12.74
C ALA A 32 -7.48 21.69 -11.44
N GLY A 33 -7.36 20.78 -10.47
CA GLY A 33 -6.73 21.07 -9.18
C GLY A 33 -7.59 21.97 -8.29
N GLU A 34 -8.92 21.89 -8.43
CA GLU A 34 -9.84 22.63 -7.55
C GLU A 34 -9.65 22.19 -6.09
N ASP A 35 -9.70 23.17 -5.17
CA ASP A 35 -9.59 22.94 -3.73
C ASP A 35 -10.93 22.44 -3.17
N LEU A 36 -11.13 21.13 -3.25
CA LEU A 36 -12.30 20.41 -2.73
C LEU A 36 -11.89 19.13 -2.01
N THR A 37 -12.72 18.70 -1.05
CA THR A 37 -12.49 17.45 -0.30
C THR A 37 -13.43 16.37 -0.81
N VAL A 38 -12.88 15.28 -1.35
CA VAL A 38 -13.68 14.10 -1.74
C VAL A 38 -13.69 13.09 -0.61
N VAL A 39 -14.87 12.60 -0.22
CA VAL A 39 -15.05 11.62 0.85
C VAL A 39 -15.83 10.41 0.36
N ASP A 40 -15.24 9.23 0.51
CA ASP A 40 -15.87 7.95 0.31
C ASP A 40 -16.52 7.48 1.61
N ILE A 41 -17.84 7.37 1.59
CA ILE A 41 -18.63 6.96 2.76
C ILE A 41 -19.10 5.50 2.72
N ARG A 42 -18.51 4.69 1.83
CA ARG A 42 -18.79 3.25 1.73
C ARG A 42 -18.18 2.47 2.89
N GLU A 43 -18.46 1.17 2.93
CA GLU A 43 -17.81 0.26 3.87
C GLU A 43 -16.38 -0.09 3.42
N ARG A 44 -15.57 -0.60 4.36
CA ARG A 44 -14.15 -0.93 4.10
C ARG A 44 -13.99 -1.91 2.95
N ASP A 45 -14.83 -2.94 2.87
CA ASP A 45 -14.78 -3.94 1.80
C ASP A 45 -15.05 -3.35 0.41
N GLU A 46 -15.85 -2.28 0.33
CA GLU A 46 -16.11 -1.57 -0.92
C GLU A 46 -14.94 -0.64 -1.31
N TRP A 47 -14.31 -0.01 -0.32
CA TRP A 47 -13.15 0.88 -0.50
C TRP A 47 -11.92 0.12 -1.03
N VAL A 48 -11.65 -1.06 -0.48
CA VAL A 48 -10.49 -1.88 -0.86
C VAL A 48 -10.62 -2.49 -2.26
N GLN A 49 -11.83 -2.57 -2.81
CA GLN A 49 -12.07 -2.97 -4.20
C GLN A 49 -11.83 -1.84 -5.21
N GLY A 50 -11.54 -0.64 -4.73
CA GLY A 50 -11.26 0.53 -5.58
C GLY A 50 -11.94 1.78 -5.05
N HIS A 51 -11.29 2.94 -5.19
CA HIS A 51 -11.82 4.25 -4.78
C HIS A 51 -11.29 5.38 -5.69
N ILE A 52 -11.92 6.56 -5.60
CA ILE A 52 -11.51 7.74 -6.36
C ILE A 52 -10.12 8.21 -5.88
N PRO A 53 -9.15 8.46 -6.78
CA PRO A 53 -7.81 8.88 -6.36
C PRO A 53 -7.87 10.19 -5.54
N GLY A 54 -7.25 10.19 -4.36
CA GLY A 54 -7.21 11.35 -3.47
C GLY A 54 -8.43 11.51 -2.56
N ALA A 55 -9.44 10.62 -2.65
CA ALA A 55 -10.54 10.63 -1.70
C ALA A 55 -10.10 10.22 -0.29
N HIS A 56 -10.77 10.75 0.73
CA HIS A 56 -10.64 10.30 2.11
C HIS A 56 -11.70 9.23 2.41
N PHE A 57 -11.30 8.16 3.08
CA PHE A 57 -12.20 7.10 3.49
C PHE A 57 -12.78 7.39 4.87
N ILE A 58 -14.09 7.59 4.95
CA ILE A 58 -14.82 7.78 6.21
C ILE A 58 -16.13 7.00 6.14
N PRO A 59 -16.21 5.77 6.70
CA PRO A 59 -17.43 4.97 6.65
C PRO A 59 -18.65 5.76 7.12
N ARG A 60 -19.81 5.55 6.51
CA ARG A 60 -21.02 6.36 6.78
C ARG A 60 -21.31 6.55 8.26
N GLY A 61 -21.14 5.52 9.09
CA GLY A 61 -21.41 5.58 10.54
C GLY A 61 -20.47 6.48 11.35
N PHE A 62 -19.34 6.89 10.78
CA PHE A 62 -18.33 7.74 11.43
C PHE A 62 -18.22 9.13 10.82
N LEU A 63 -18.99 9.43 9.76
CA LEU A 63 -18.85 10.66 9.00
C LEU A 63 -18.91 11.91 9.89
N GLU A 64 -19.96 12.05 10.68
CA GLU A 64 -20.20 13.20 11.55
C GLU A 64 -19.13 13.34 12.64
N LEU A 65 -18.44 12.25 12.98
CA LEU A 65 -17.39 12.24 14.03
C LEU A 65 -16.00 12.56 13.48
N GLN A 66 -15.76 12.34 12.19
CA GLN A 66 -14.41 12.38 11.60
C GLN A 66 -14.23 13.45 10.54
N ILE A 67 -15.30 13.98 9.94
CA ILE A 67 -15.20 14.91 8.82
C ILE A 67 -14.33 16.13 9.10
N GLU A 68 -14.39 16.70 10.31
CA GLU A 68 -13.61 17.89 10.70
C GLU A 68 -12.10 17.64 10.73
N GLN A 69 -11.67 16.39 10.84
CA GLN A 69 -10.24 16.02 10.77
C GLN A 69 -9.68 16.17 9.35
N TYR A 70 -10.54 15.97 8.34
CA TYR A 70 -10.17 16.01 6.93
C TYR A 70 -10.55 17.33 6.25
N GLN A 71 -11.64 17.95 6.70
CA GLN A 71 -12.04 19.28 6.26
C GLN A 71 -12.54 20.12 7.44
N PRO A 72 -11.67 20.83 8.16
CA PRO A 72 -12.10 21.72 9.24
C PRO A 72 -12.76 23.01 8.72
N ASP A 73 -12.47 23.43 7.49
CA ASP A 73 -13.06 24.64 6.89
C ASP A 73 -14.43 24.33 6.28
N ARG A 74 -15.49 24.73 6.97
CA ARG A 74 -16.88 24.47 6.60
C ARG A 74 -17.37 25.25 5.36
N SER A 75 -16.61 26.26 4.91
CA SER A 75 -16.93 27.02 3.70
C SER A 75 -16.46 26.32 2.42
N LYS A 76 -15.48 25.40 2.55
CA LYS A 76 -14.91 24.68 1.41
C LYS A 76 -15.81 23.56 0.90
N PRO A 77 -15.77 23.24 -0.41
CA PRO A 77 -16.58 22.18 -0.98
C PRO A 77 -16.21 20.79 -0.46
N VAL A 78 -17.21 20.04 -0.02
CA VAL A 78 -17.10 18.62 0.34
C VAL A 78 -17.96 17.79 -0.59
N VAL A 79 -17.34 16.87 -1.33
CA VAL A 79 -18.01 15.94 -2.24
C VAL A 79 -18.10 14.57 -1.61
N LEU A 80 -19.30 14.10 -1.30
CA LEU A 80 -19.56 12.78 -0.76
C LEU A 80 -19.95 11.80 -1.87
N TYR A 81 -19.45 10.57 -1.79
CA TYR A 81 -19.96 9.49 -2.62
C TYR A 81 -20.08 8.17 -1.86
N CYS A 82 -21.05 7.36 -2.28
CA CYS A 82 -21.21 5.98 -1.84
C CYS A 82 -21.19 5.04 -3.06
N ALA A 83 -21.72 3.82 -2.96
CA ALA A 83 -21.81 2.92 -4.12
C ALA A 83 -22.68 3.47 -5.26
N GLY A 84 -23.87 4.01 -4.93
CA GLY A 84 -24.92 4.33 -5.91
C GLY A 84 -25.54 5.73 -5.79
N GLY A 85 -25.03 6.60 -4.92
CA GLY A 85 -25.51 7.98 -4.74
C GLY A 85 -26.62 8.17 -3.69
N VAL A 86 -27.23 7.10 -3.16
CA VAL A 86 -28.32 7.21 -2.16
C VAL A 86 -27.78 7.54 -0.77
N ARG A 87 -26.82 6.76 -0.25
CA ARG A 87 -26.22 7.00 1.08
C ARG A 87 -25.55 8.38 1.17
N SER A 88 -24.92 8.83 0.08
CA SER A 88 -24.20 10.12 0.03
C SER A 88 -25.16 11.29 0.03
N ALA A 89 -26.32 11.18 -0.61
CA ALA A 89 -27.34 12.24 -0.56
C ALA A 89 -27.87 12.46 0.86
N LEU A 90 -28.16 11.37 1.59
CA LEU A 90 -28.57 11.46 2.99
C LEU A 90 -27.47 12.01 3.90
N ALA A 91 -26.23 11.54 3.69
CA ALA A 91 -25.07 12.01 4.43
C ALA A 91 -24.78 13.50 4.20
N ALA A 92 -24.98 13.98 2.96
CA ALA A 92 -24.75 15.38 2.61
C ALA A 92 -25.71 16.32 3.35
N ARG A 93 -26.95 15.87 3.58
CA ARG A 93 -27.92 16.61 4.40
C ARG A 93 -27.42 16.78 5.84
N ASN A 94 -26.91 15.71 6.45
CA ASN A 94 -26.37 15.77 7.80
C ASN A 94 -25.19 16.75 7.91
N LEU A 95 -24.27 16.77 6.93
CA LEU A 95 -23.18 17.73 6.93
C LEU A 95 -23.66 19.18 6.77
N LYS A 96 -24.71 19.43 5.96
CA LYS A 96 -25.35 20.75 5.93
C LYS A 96 -25.95 21.14 7.28
N GLU A 97 -26.60 20.21 7.99
CA GLU A 97 -27.12 20.43 9.35
C GLU A 97 -25.98 20.71 10.36
N MET A 98 -24.78 20.17 10.13
CA MET A 98 -23.56 20.50 10.89
C MET A 98 -22.93 21.85 10.49
N GLY A 99 -23.47 22.55 9.50
CA GLY A 99 -23.02 23.87 9.08
C GLY A 99 -21.96 23.88 7.97
N TYR A 100 -21.74 22.77 7.26
CA TYR A 100 -20.97 22.81 6.01
C TYR A 100 -21.80 23.50 4.92
N GLU A 101 -21.24 24.55 4.33
CA GLU A 101 -21.96 25.43 3.41
C GLU A 101 -22.14 24.78 2.03
N ARG A 102 -21.09 24.09 1.55
CA ARG A 102 -21.02 23.49 0.22
C ARG A 102 -20.81 21.98 0.29
N VAL A 103 -21.91 21.26 0.40
CA VAL A 103 -21.90 19.78 0.39
C VAL A 103 -22.56 19.25 -0.87
N ILE A 104 -21.83 18.43 -1.60
CA ILE A 104 -22.19 17.90 -2.91
C ILE A 104 -22.28 16.37 -2.80
N SER A 105 -23.35 15.77 -3.33
CA SER A 105 -23.44 14.31 -3.49
C SER A 105 -23.13 13.90 -4.92
N MET A 106 -22.21 12.95 -5.11
CA MET A 106 -21.93 12.41 -6.44
C MET A 106 -23.05 11.46 -6.89
N VAL A 107 -23.68 11.78 -8.02
CA VAL A 107 -24.75 10.99 -8.64
C VAL A 107 -24.21 9.63 -9.08
N ALA A 108 -25.03 8.59 -8.91
CA ALA A 108 -24.70 7.19 -9.20
C ALA A 108 -23.48 6.62 -8.43
N GLY A 109 -22.87 7.40 -7.53
CA GLY A 109 -21.78 6.97 -6.67
C GLY A 109 -20.58 6.40 -7.44
N PHE A 110 -19.81 5.53 -6.78
CA PHE A 110 -18.65 4.87 -7.34
C PHE A 110 -19.00 3.93 -8.52
N ASN A 111 -20.22 3.39 -8.57
CA ASN A 111 -20.68 2.62 -9.73
C ASN A 111 -20.77 3.52 -10.97
N GLY A 112 -21.29 4.74 -10.82
CA GLY A 112 -21.29 5.75 -11.88
C GLY A 112 -19.87 6.10 -12.34
N TRP A 113 -18.93 6.27 -11.39
CA TRP A 113 -17.52 6.52 -11.68
C TRP A 113 -16.89 5.42 -12.53
N LYS A 114 -17.09 4.14 -12.15
CA LYS A 114 -16.62 2.98 -12.91
C LYS A 114 -17.27 2.87 -14.28
N ASN A 115 -18.59 3.09 -14.38
CA ASN A 115 -19.31 3.03 -15.65
C ASN A 115 -18.86 4.12 -16.64
N ALA A 116 -18.46 5.28 -16.12
CA ALA A 116 -17.83 6.35 -16.90
C ALA A 116 -16.38 6.04 -17.30
N SER A 117 -15.84 4.87 -16.94
CA SER A 117 -14.46 4.44 -17.24
C SER A 117 -13.40 5.43 -16.72
N LEU A 118 -13.68 6.07 -15.58
CA LEU A 118 -12.78 7.02 -14.94
C LEU A 118 -11.72 6.31 -14.08
N PRO A 119 -10.52 6.89 -13.92
CA PRO A 119 -9.43 6.23 -13.19
C PRO A 119 -9.78 6.06 -11.70
N PHE A 120 -9.45 4.91 -11.13
CA PHE A 120 -9.61 4.62 -9.71
C PHE A 120 -8.37 3.90 -9.16
N LYS A 121 -8.16 3.99 -7.85
CA LYS A 121 -7.07 3.29 -7.15
C LYS A 121 -7.63 2.11 -6.37
N VAL A 122 -7.00 0.95 -6.52
CA VAL A 122 -7.23 -0.19 -5.64
C VAL A 122 -6.10 -0.18 -4.60
N PRO A 123 -6.38 0.06 -3.31
CA PRO A 123 -5.34 0.05 -2.31
C PRO A 123 -4.84 -1.38 -2.14
N LYS A 124 -3.52 -1.55 -2.02
CA LYS A 124 -2.96 -2.83 -1.59
C LYS A 124 -3.40 -3.08 -0.15
N VAL A 125 -3.95 -4.26 0.10
CA VAL A 125 -4.38 -4.68 1.43
C VAL A 125 -3.83 -6.06 1.73
N LEU A 126 -3.65 -6.37 3.01
CA LEU A 126 -3.24 -7.70 3.42
C LEU A 126 -4.37 -8.68 3.14
N ASN A 127 -4.07 -9.78 2.48
CA ASN A 127 -4.99 -10.92 2.42
C ASN A 127 -5.04 -11.63 3.79
N ASP A 128 -5.95 -12.58 3.97
CA ASP A 128 -6.16 -13.22 5.28
C ASP A 128 -4.94 -13.99 5.79
N GLU A 129 -4.20 -14.67 4.90
CA GLU A 129 -2.96 -15.37 5.27
C GLU A 129 -1.88 -14.39 5.73
N GLN A 130 -1.74 -13.27 5.02
CA GLN A 130 -0.81 -12.18 5.36
C GLN A 130 -1.18 -11.51 6.68
N ARG A 131 -2.47 -11.28 6.94
CA ARG A 131 -2.94 -10.74 8.23
C ARG A 131 -2.57 -11.65 9.39
N ILE A 132 -2.71 -12.97 9.22
CA ILE A 132 -2.31 -13.95 10.25
C ILE A 132 -0.78 -13.90 10.43
N ARG A 133 -0.02 -13.99 9.34
CA ARG A 133 1.45 -14.01 9.34
C ARG A 133 2.05 -12.77 9.99
N TYR A 134 1.59 -11.58 9.60
CA TYR A 134 2.14 -10.29 10.06
C TYR A 134 1.38 -9.68 11.23
N SER A 135 0.50 -10.44 11.89
CA SER A 135 -0.35 -9.97 13.00
C SER A 135 0.45 -9.30 14.13
N ARG A 136 1.70 -9.72 14.38
CA ARG A 136 2.57 -9.10 15.39
C ARG A 136 3.15 -7.76 14.95
N HIS A 137 3.36 -7.54 13.65
CA HIS A 137 3.86 -6.27 13.13
C HIS A 137 2.74 -5.23 13.05
N THR A 138 1.54 -5.64 12.63
CA THR A 138 0.39 -4.72 12.49
C THR A 138 -0.12 -4.18 13.82
N LEU A 139 0.24 -4.81 14.94
CA LEU A 139 -0.04 -4.32 16.31
C LEU A 139 0.92 -3.22 16.77
N LEU A 140 2.08 -3.04 16.12
CA LEU A 140 3.04 -2.00 16.47
C LEU A 140 2.55 -0.67 15.88
N ASN A 141 2.42 0.36 16.71
CA ASN A 141 1.87 1.67 16.30
C ASN A 141 2.69 2.32 15.18
N GLU A 142 4.01 2.13 15.21
CA GLU A 142 4.98 2.67 14.25
C GLU A 142 4.92 1.97 12.88
N ILE A 143 4.39 0.75 12.82
CA ILE A 143 4.26 -0.05 11.59
C ILE A 143 2.80 -0.06 11.14
N GLY A 144 1.90 -0.64 11.94
CA GLY A 144 0.51 -0.84 11.57
C GLY A 144 0.33 -1.64 10.27
N GLU A 145 -0.90 -1.65 9.74
CA GLU A 145 -1.17 -2.29 8.44
C GLU A 145 -0.46 -1.55 7.29
N ALA A 146 -0.44 -0.21 7.34
CA ALA A 146 0.18 0.63 6.31
C ALA A 146 1.70 0.39 6.16
N GLY A 147 2.42 0.29 7.28
CA GLY A 147 3.85 -0.02 7.28
C GLY A 147 4.14 -1.43 6.80
N GLN A 148 3.29 -2.41 7.15
CA GLN A 148 3.44 -3.77 6.64
C GLN A 148 3.21 -3.85 5.12
N ILE A 149 2.22 -3.12 4.60
CA ILE A 149 2.01 -3.00 3.15
C ILE A 149 3.24 -2.39 2.48
N LYS A 150 3.83 -1.35 3.08
CA LYS A 150 5.07 -0.74 2.58
C LYS A 150 6.24 -1.71 2.55
N LEU A 151 6.38 -2.60 3.55
CA LEU A 151 7.37 -3.68 3.52
C LEU A 151 7.11 -4.65 2.37
N LEU A 152 5.86 -5.09 2.18
CA LEU A 152 5.46 -5.98 1.08
C LEU A 152 5.60 -5.35 -0.32
N GLU A 153 5.77 -4.04 -0.41
CA GLU A 153 6.05 -3.30 -1.65
C GLU A 153 7.54 -2.97 -1.82
N SER A 154 8.32 -3.05 -0.74
CA SER A 154 9.73 -2.70 -0.76
C SER A 154 10.57 -3.74 -1.51
N ARG A 155 11.59 -3.24 -2.20
CA ARG A 155 12.57 -4.01 -2.96
C ARG A 155 13.94 -3.75 -2.35
N ILE A 156 14.58 -4.78 -1.80
CA ILE A 156 15.90 -4.67 -1.16
C ILE A 156 16.93 -5.50 -1.91
N LEU A 157 18.11 -4.93 -2.15
CA LEU A 157 19.26 -5.64 -2.69
C LEU A 157 20.21 -6.02 -1.53
N MET A 158 20.49 -7.31 -1.38
CA MET A 158 21.49 -7.86 -0.48
C MET A 158 22.75 -8.22 -1.25
N ILE A 159 23.87 -7.55 -0.95
CA ILE A 159 25.16 -7.82 -1.57
C ILE A 159 25.97 -8.73 -0.65
N GLY A 160 26.14 -9.97 -1.07
CA GLY A 160 26.74 -11.07 -0.29
C GLY A 160 25.68 -11.81 0.53
N ALA A 161 25.62 -13.13 0.36
CA ALA A 161 24.81 -14.06 1.14
C ALA A 161 25.63 -14.78 2.24
N GLY A 162 26.78 -14.20 2.59
CA GLY A 162 27.70 -14.73 3.60
C GLY A 162 27.27 -14.48 5.05
N GLY A 163 28.24 -14.38 5.97
CA GLY A 163 27.95 -14.35 7.42
C GLY A 163 27.12 -13.13 7.89
N LEU A 164 27.22 -12.00 7.19
CA LEU A 164 26.42 -10.80 7.48
C LEU A 164 25.09 -10.79 6.72
N GLY A 165 25.14 -11.13 5.42
CA GLY A 165 23.96 -11.13 4.57
C GLY A 165 22.95 -12.22 4.94
N SER A 166 23.43 -13.37 5.42
CA SER A 166 22.59 -14.50 5.83
C SER A 166 21.54 -14.12 6.88
N PRO A 167 21.89 -13.64 8.10
CA PRO A 167 20.89 -13.27 9.09
C PRO A 167 20.02 -12.09 8.62
N ALA A 168 20.61 -11.12 7.93
CA ALA A 168 19.85 -9.98 7.41
C ALA A 168 18.76 -10.41 6.42
N ALA A 169 19.11 -11.24 5.43
CA ALA A 169 18.17 -11.77 4.44
C ALA A 169 17.04 -12.59 5.09
N MET A 170 17.35 -13.40 6.11
CA MET A 170 16.34 -14.16 6.85
C MET A 170 15.32 -13.26 7.55
N TYR A 171 15.78 -12.21 8.23
CA TYR A 171 14.88 -11.28 8.93
C TYR A 171 14.11 -10.36 7.99
N LEU A 172 14.70 -9.93 6.87
CA LEU A 172 13.98 -9.19 5.83
C LEU A 172 12.87 -10.04 5.20
N ALA A 173 13.16 -11.31 4.91
CA ALA A 173 12.16 -12.26 4.43
C ALA A 173 11.04 -12.46 5.45
N ALA A 174 11.38 -12.72 6.72
CA ALA A 174 10.40 -12.88 7.79
C ALA A 174 9.56 -11.61 8.03
N ALA A 175 10.16 -10.43 7.86
CA ALA A 175 9.47 -9.14 7.95
C ALA A 175 8.47 -8.90 6.81
N GLY A 176 8.56 -9.67 5.72
CA GLY A 176 7.68 -9.55 4.56
C GLY A 176 8.14 -8.46 3.58
N VAL A 177 9.45 -8.30 3.38
CA VAL A 177 9.97 -7.51 2.25
C VAL A 177 9.47 -8.13 0.94
N GLY A 178 8.86 -7.32 0.07
CA GLY A 178 8.22 -7.81 -1.16
C GLY A 178 9.17 -8.47 -2.14
N LYS A 179 10.33 -7.83 -2.39
CA LYS A 179 11.35 -8.34 -3.30
C LYS A 179 12.74 -8.29 -2.66
N LEU A 180 13.47 -9.40 -2.68
CA LEU A 180 14.84 -9.49 -2.21
C LEU A 180 15.77 -9.93 -3.34
N GLY A 181 16.63 -9.02 -3.79
CA GLY A 181 17.74 -9.32 -4.67
C GLY A 181 18.92 -9.84 -3.86
N ILE A 182 19.59 -10.89 -4.31
CA ILE A 182 20.77 -11.46 -3.64
C ILE A 182 21.89 -11.58 -4.65
N VAL A 183 22.99 -10.87 -4.40
CA VAL A 183 24.19 -10.90 -5.23
C VAL A 183 25.26 -11.72 -4.51
N ASP A 184 25.59 -12.89 -5.02
CA ASP A 184 26.68 -13.71 -4.51
C ASP A 184 27.17 -14.67 -5.61
N PHE A 185 28.47 -14.78 -5.79
CA PHE A 185 29.07 -15.59 -6.85
C PHE A 185 29.61 -16.94 -6.33
N ASP A 186 29.68 -17.12 -5.02
CA ASP A 186 30.25 -18.32 -4.41
C ASP A 186 29.24 -19.48 -4.37
N ASP A 187 29.79 -20.69 -4.20
CA ASP A 187 29.06 -21.87 -3.79
C ASP A 187 29.10 -22.05 -2.26
N VAL A 188 28.17 -22.84 -1.72
CA VAL A 188 28.11 -23.14 -0.28
C VAL A 188 29.24 -24.09 0.11
N ASP A 189 30.00 -23.73 1.14
CA ASP A 189 31.12 -24.52 1.67
C ASP A 189 30.92 -24.89 3.15
N VAL A 190 31.33 -26.10 3.54
CA VAL A 190 31.18 -26.61 4.91
C VAL A 190 31.87 -25.71 5.95
N SER A 191 33.04 -25.15 5.63
CA SER A 191 33.79 -24.25 6.52
C SER A 191 33.05 -22.94 6.82
N ASN A 192 32.05 -22.61 6.01
CA ASN A 192 31.30 -21.37 6.09
C ASN A 192 29.98 -21.53 6.90
N LEU A 193 29.49 -22.76 7.06
CA LEU A 193 28.20 -23.06 7.71
C LEU A 193 28.14 -22.66 9.19
N GLN A 194 29.28 -22.50 9.88
CA GLN A 194 29.32 -22.05 11.27
C GLN A 194 28.76 -20.62 11.48
N ARG A 195 28.66 -19.82 10.41
CA ARG A 195 28.15 -18.43 10.45
C ARG A 195 27.15 -18.07 9.36
N GLN A 196 26.97 -18.91 8.33
CA GLN A 196 26.08 -18.65 7.20
C GLN A 196 24.78 -19.46 7.34
N LEU A 197 23.92 -19.01 8.26
CA LEU A 197 22.69 -19.71 8.69
C LEU A 197 21.61 -19.87 7.59
N LEU A 198 21.76 -19.12 6.50
CA LEU A 198 20.89 -19.19 5.33
C LEU A 198 21.09 -20.49 4.54
N HIS A 199 22.24 -21.14 4.72
CA HIS A 199 22.62 -22.36 4.02
C HIS A 199 22.63 -23.57 4.97
N GLY A 200 22.43 -24.77 4.42
CA GLY A 200 22.47 -26.02 5.18
C GLY A 200 23.49 -27.03 4.66
N MET A 201 23.67 -28.13 5.39
CA MET A 201 24.51 -29.27 4.95
C MET A 201 24.06 -29.85 3.61
N SER A 202 22.76 -29.84 3.32
CA SER A 202 22.19 -30.29 2.05
C SER A 202 22.53 -29.39 0.86
N ASP A 203 23.04 -28.18 1.12
CA ASP A 203 23.34 -27.20 0.07
C ASP A 203 24.81 -27.13 -0.30
N VAL A 204 25.69 -27.87 0.38
CA VAL A 204 27.14 -27.86 0.10
C VAL A 204 27.41 -28.14 -1.38
N GLY A 205 28.18 -27.26 -2.02
CA GLY A 205 28.48 -27.30 -3.46
C GLY A 205 27.41 -26.68 -4.37
N ARG A 206 26.26 -26.24 -3.84
CA ARG A 206 25.26 -25.48 -4.60
C ARG A 206 25.61 -23.99 -4.60
N PRO A 207 25.17 -23.22 -5.61
CA PRO A 207 25.30 -21.76 -5.61
C PRO A 207 24.61 -21.15 -4.38
N LYS A 208 25.28 -20.22 -3.69
CA LYS A 208 24.71 -19.55 -2.51
C LYS A 208 23.39 -18.86 -2.81
N VAL A 209 23.28 -18.20 -3.98
CA VAL A 209 22.04 -17.51 -4.39
C VAL A 209 20.84 -18.46 -4.53
N GLU A 210 21.07 -19.72 -4.92
CA GLU A 210 20.00 -20.71 -5.04
C GLU A 210 19.58 -21.26 -3.68
N SER A 211 20.55 -21.66 -2.84
CA SER A 211 20.29 -22.10 -1.47
C SER A 211 19.56 -21.00 -0.67
N ALA A 212 20.01 -19.75 -0.83
CA ALA A 212 19.38 -18.58 -0.24
C ALA A 212 17.92 -18.44 -0.65
N ARG A 213 17.64 -18.47 -1.95
CA ARG A 213 16.28 -18.38 -2.49
C ARG A 213 15.37 -19.45 -1.91
N ASP A 214 15.83 -20.70 -1.91
CA ASP A 214 15.01 -21.83 -1.49
C ASP A 214 14.68 -21.70 0.01
N ARG A 215 15.68 -21.36 0.85
CA ARG A 215 15.46 -21.10 2.28
C ARG A 215 14.53 -19.91 2.54
N ILE A 216 14.66 -18.82 1.80
CA ILE A 216 13.78 -17.65 1.97
C ILE A 216 12.34 -18.00 1.63
N LYS A 217 12.09 -18.78 0.57
CA LYS A 217 10.74 -19.23 0.22
C LYS A 217 10.13 -20.12 1.30
N GLU A 218 10.93 -20.93 1.99
CA GLU A 218 10.48 -21.69 3.15
C GLU A 218 10.08 -20.77 4.34
N ILE A 219 10.86 -19.71 4.59
CA ILE A 219 10.57 -18.73 5.63
C ILE A 219 9.28 -17.96 5.30
N ASN A 220 9.19 -17.46 4.08
CA ASN A 220 8.08 -16.64 3.64
C ASN A 220 7.84 -16.76 2.12
N PRO A 221 6.77 -17.43 1.69
CA PRO A 221 6.47 -17.62 0.28
C PRO A 221 5.99 -16.34 -0.43
N ASP A 222 5.64 -15.29 0.32
CA ASP A 222 5.24 -13.99 -0.24
C ASP A 222 6.42 -13.22 -0.86
N VAL A 223 7.66 -13.59 -0.52
CA VAL A 223 8.88 -12.86 -0.90
C VAL A 223 9.32 -13.31 -2.29
N GLU A 224 9.37 -12.37 -3.23
CA GLU A 224 10.03 -12.57 -4.52
C GLU A 224 11.55 -12.51 -4.34
N VAL A 225 12.27 -13.58 -4.69
CA VAL A 225 13.73 -13.61 -4.57
C VAL A 225 14.39 -13.71 -5.93
N ILE A 226 15.29 -12.77 -6.22
CA ILE A 226 16.09 -12.71 -7.44
C ILE A 226 17.56 -12.96 -7.09
N GLY A 227 18.16 -14.01 -7.66
CA GLY A 227 19.57 -14.33 -7.44
C GLY A 227 20.44 -13.85 -8.60
N TYR A 228 21.50 -13.11 -8.30
CA TYR A 228 22.54 -12.70 -9.23
C TYR A 228 23.81 -13.49 -8.91
N ARG A 229 24.07 -14.54 -9.69
CA ARG A 229 25.27 -15.40 -9.53
C ARG A 229 26.49 -14.77 -10.21
N GLU A 230 26.85 -13.57 -9.79
CA GLU A 230 27.97 -12.81 -10.33
C GLU A 230 28.49 -11.84 -9.26
N PRO A 231 29.78 -11.46 -9.31
CA PRO A 231 30.27 -10.39 -8.46
C PRO A 231 29.64 -9.05 -8.88
N ILE A 232 29.39 -8.18 -7.91
CA ILE A 232 29.05 -6.78 -8.22
C ILE A 232 30.32 -6.05 -8.66
N THR A 233 30.25 -5.40 -9.81
CA THR A 233 31.36 -4.69 -10.47
C THR A 233 30.89 -3.33 -10.96
N SER A 234 31.82 -2.45 -11.34
CA SER A 234 31.46 -1.15 -11.94
C SER A 234 30.67 -1.27 -13.24
N ALA A 235 30.71 -2.43 -13.90
CA ALA A 235 29.96 -2.68 -15.14
C ALA A 235 28.49 -3.03 -14.92
N ASN A 236 28.12 -3.61 -13.76
CA ASN A 236 26.76 -4.07 -13.49
C ASN A 236 26.10 -3.39 -12.27
N ALA A 237 26.85 -2.69 -11.41
CA ALA A 237 26.34 -2.13 -10.16
C ALA A 237 25.13 -1.19 -10.36
N LEU A 238 25.24 -0.21 -11.26
CA LEU A 238 24.17 0.77 -11.51
C LEU A 238 22.91 0.11 -12.12
N ASP A 239 23.10 -0.95 -12.90
CA ASP A 239 22.01 -1.67 -13.56
C ASP A 239 21.23 -2.53 -12.58
N ILE A 240 21.92 -3.13 -11.61
CA ILE A 240 21.30 -3.93 -10.58
C ILE A 240 20.67 -3.02 -9.51
N ILE A 241 21.42 -2.04 -8.97
CA ILE A 241 21.01 -1.22 -7.83
C ILE A 241 19.74 -0.40 -8.12
N ARG A 242 19.59 0.14 -9.34
CA ARG A 242 18.42 0.96 -9.71
C ARG A 242 17.06 0.26 -9.57
N GLU A 243 17.06 -1.08 -9.55
CA GLU A 243 15.85 -1.89 -9.46
C GLU A 243 15.35 -2.06 -8.01
N TYR A 244 16.08 -1.52 -7.03
CA TYR A 244 15.85 -1.69 -5.60
C TYR A 244 15.77 -0.35 -4.87
N ASP A 245 14.98 -0.32 -3.80
CA ASP A 245 14.74 0.89 -2.99
C ASP A 245 15.80 1.06 -1.89
N LEU A 246 16.45 -0.03 -1.48
CA LEU A 246 17.49 -0.04 -0.46
C LEU A 246 18.56 -1.09 -0.79
N VAL A 247 19.82 -0.76 -0.55
CA VAL A 247 20.96 -1.67 -0.67
C VAL A 247 21.54 -1.98 0.71
N ILE A 248 21.73 -3.27 0.99
CA ILE A 248 22.44 -3.75 2.18
C ILE A 248 23.72 -4.44 1.73
N ASN A 249 24.85 -3.91 2.19
CA ASN A 249 26.16 -4.45 1.87
C ASN A 249 26.62 -5.44 2.96
N GLY A 250 26.44 -6.72 2.70
CA GLY A 250 26.93 -7.84 3.51
C GLY A 250 28.34 -8.34 3.11
N SER A 251 29.00 -7.68 2.15
CA SER A 251 30.35 -8.03 1.71
C SER A 251 31.39 -7.69 2.77
N ASP A 252 32.39 -8.55 2.93
CA ASP A 252 33.49 -8.41 3.89
C ASP A 252 34.76 -7.82 3.28
N ASN A 253 34.76 -7.45 2.00
CA ASN A 253 35.92 -6.87 1.33
C ASN A 253 35.76 -5.36 1.04
N PHE A 254 36.86 -4.62 1.15
CA PHE A 254 36.89 -3.17 0.93
C PHE A 254 36.53 -2.74 -0.50
N PRO A 255 37.07 -3.36 -1.57
CA PRO A 255 36.73 -2.96 -2.94
C PRO A 255 35.23 -2.94 -3.23
N THR A 256 34.50 -3.99 -2.84
CA THR A 256 33.04 -4.04 -2.99
C THR A 256 32.34 -2.96 -2.15
N ARG A 257 32.84 -2.66 -0.95
CA ARG A 257 32.27 -1.60 -0.10
C ARG A 257 32.38 -0.22 -0.73
N TYR A 258 33.55 0.14 -1.27
CA TYR A 258 33.75 1.41 -1.96
C TYR A 258 32.91 1.48 -3.25
N LEU A 259 32.93 0.43 -4.07
CA LEU A 259 32.13 0.36 -5.30
C LEU A 259 30.64 0.58 -5.03
N VAL A 260 30.09 -0.13 -4.04
CA VAL A 260 28.66 -0.02 -3.70
C VAL A 260 28.34 1.36 -3.14
N ASN A 261 29.22 1.91 -2.31
CA ASN A 261 29.06 3.27 -1.80
C ASN A 261 29.02 4.31 -2.94
N ASP A 262 29.89 4.16 -3.95
CA ASP A 262 29.95 5.11 -5.06
C ASP A 262 28.78 4.95 -6.04
N ALA A 263 28.10 3.80 -6.03
CA ALA A 263 26.96 3.49 -6.89
C ALA A 263 25.59 3.84 -6.28
N CYS A 264 25.51 4.06 -4.97
CA CYS A 264 24.29 4.41 -4.21
C CYS A 264 24.16 5.93 -4.03
#